data_AF-A0AAW9J7A0-F1
#
_entry.id   AF-A0AAW9J7A0-F1
#
_cell.length_a   1.000
_cell.length_b   1.000
_cell.length_c   1.000
_cell.angle_alpha   90.00
_cell.angle_beta   90.00
_cell.angle_gamma   90.00
#
_symmetry.space_group_name_H-M   'P 1'
#
loop_
_entity.id
_entity.type
_entity.pdbx_description
1 polymer ?
#
loop_
_entity_poly.entity_id
_entity_poly.type
_entity_poly.pdbx_seq_one_letter_code
_entity_poly.pdbx_strand_id
1 'polypeptide(L)'
;SNHRVIRKYILPGQVESCQLVMGMTQLKPGSVWNTMPCHTHDRRMEVYLYFEMKDDSVVMHYMGEPTETRHIVMRNEEAVISPSWSIHSGSGTRAYTFIWGMVGENQDFDDMDAVKMTELR
;
A
#
# COMPACT_ATOMS: atom_id res chain seq x y z
N SER A 1 -7.83 0.99 13.48
CA SER A 1 -8.57 0.06 12.60
C SER A 1 -7.64 -0.49 11.51
N ASN A 2 -6.57 -1.18 11.93
CA ASN A 2 -5.49 -1.65 11.04
C ASN A 2 -4.88 -2.99 11.52
N HIS A 3 -5.59 -3.77 12.33
CA HIS A 3 -5.13 -5.09 12.77
C HIS A 3 -5.03 -6.01 11.54
N ARG A 4 -3.85 -6.58 11.30
CA ARG A 4 -3.51 -7.26 10.05
C ARG A 4 -2.43 -8.31 10.23
N VAL A 5 -2.35 -9.22 9.27
CA VAL A 5 -1.24 -10.17 9.12
C VAL A 5 -0.46 -9.78 7.88
N ILE A 6 0.86 -9.58 8.04
CA ILE A 6 1.78 -9.23 6.95
C ILE A 6 2.62 -10.46 6.64
N ARG A 7 2.67 -10.85 5.36
CA ARG A 7 3.53 -11.91 4.84
C ARG A 7 4.44 -11.31 3.78
N LYS A 8 5.73 -11.22 4.07
CA LYS A 8 6.75 -10.76 3.12
C LYS A 8 7.23 -12.01 2.35
N TYR A 9 7.13 -11.99 1.03
CA TYR A 9 7.46 -13.14 0.18
C TYR A 9 8.80 -12.97 -0.52
N ILE A 10 9.00 -11.80 -1.15
CA ILE A 10 10.27 -11.45 -1.80
C ILE A 10 10.87 -10.29 -1.01
N LEU A 11 11.99 -10.55 -0.36
CA LEU A 11 12.69 -9.62 0.51
C LEU A 11 14.17 -10.01 0.56
N PRO A 12 15.11 -9.04 0.59
CA PRO A 12 16.51 -9.32 0.88
C PRO A 12 16.68 -10.24 2.11
N GLY A 13 17.54 -11.25 1.98
CA GLY A 13 17.79 -12.24 3.04
C GLY A 13 16.77 -13.38 3.15
N GLN A 14 15.68 -13.36 2.38
CA GLN A 14 14.76 -14.50 2.23
C GLN A 14 14.80 -15.05 0.81
N VAL A 15 14.61 -14.17 -0.18
CA VAL A 15 14.66 -14.49 -1.61
C VAL A 15 15.40 -13.36 -2.30
N GLU A 16 16.55 -13.69 -2.89
CA GLU A 16 17.36 -12.72 -3.62
C GLU A 16 16.68 -12.34 -4.94
N SER A 17 16.69 -11.05 -5.25
CA SER A 17 16.08 -10.46 -6.44
C SER A 17 16.87 -9.21 -6.84
N CYS A 18 16.80 -8.80 -8.11
CA CYS A 18 17.55 -7.62 -8.54
C CYS A 18 17.05 -6.31 -7.90
N GLN A 19 15.73 -6.20 -7.70
CA GLN A 19 15.08 -4.97 -7.21
C GLN A 19 13.68 -5.23 -6.65
N LEU A 20 12.99 -6.27 -7.13
CA LEU A 20 11.62 -6.57 -6.74
C LEU A 20 11.52 -7.01 -5.29
N VAL A 21 10.70 -6.33 -4.50
CA VAL A 21 10.23 -6.82 -3.21
C VAL A 21 8.72 -6.91 -3.22
N MET A 22 8.18 -7.93 -2.56
CA MET A 22 6.75 -8.23 -2.58
C MET A 22 6.27 -8.83 -1.27
N GLY A 23 5.03 -8.50 -0.94
CA GLY A 23 4.33 -9.12 0.17
C GLY A 23 2.82 -9.06 0.01
N MET A 24 2.14 -9.74 0.92
CA MET A 24 0.70 -9.76 1.03
C MET A 24 0.30 -9.39 2.45
N THR A 25 -0.71 -8.53 2.55
CA THR A 25 -1.25 -8.08 3.82
C THR A 25 -2.74 -8.39 3.85
N GLN A 26 -3.18 -9.09 4.88
CA GLN A 26 -4.57 -9.45 5.11
C GLN A 26 -5.10 -8.69 6.33
N LEU A 27 -6.11 -7.84 6.14
CA LEU A 27 -6.74 -7.12 7.24
C LEU A 27 -7.68 -8.05 8.01
N LYS A 28 -7.67 -7.96 9.35
CA LYS A 28 -8.61 -8.69 10.20
C LYS A 28 -10.01 -8.04 10.13
N PRO A 29 -11.09 -8.80 10.35
CA PRO A 29 -12.44 -8.24 10.43
C PRO A 29 -12.51 -7.02 11.36
N GLY A 30 -13.18 -5.95 10.91
CA GLY A 30 -13.26 -4.68 11.61
C GLY A 30 -12.07 -3.74 11.42
N SER A 31 -11.01 -4.17 10.71
CA SER A 31 -9.91 -3.30 10.27
C SER A 31 -10.05 -2.95 8.80
N VAL A 32 -9.82 -1.68 8.47
CA VAL A 32 -10.05 -1.16 7.11
C VAL A 32 -8.87 -0.39 6.53
N TRP A 33 -7.94 0.06 7.37
CA TRP A 33 -6.79 0.83 6.92
C TRP A 33 -5.59 -0.07 6.64
N ASN A 34 -5.05 0.04 5.42
CA ASN A 34 -3.65 -0.28 5.17
C ASN A 34 -2.78 0.97 5.42
N THR A 35 -1.46 0.89 5.16
CA THR A 35 -0.45 1.97 5.16
C THR A 35 -0.90 3.30 5.76
N MET A 36 -1.10 3.32 7.08
CA MET A 36 -1.48 4.50 7.85
C MET A 36 -0.78 4.48 9.22
N PRO A 37 0.03 5.51 9.57
CA PRO A 37 0.37 6.70 8.77
C PRO A 37 1.06 6.36 7.43
N CYS A 38 0.90 7.23 6.44
CA CYS A 38 1.43 7.04 5.08
C CYS A 38 2.83 7.65 4.93
N HIS A 39 3.44 7.40 3.77
CA HIS A 39 4.76 7.86 3.39
C HIS A 39 4.86 7.99 1.87
N THR A 40 5.93 8.62 1.39
CA THR A 40 6.39 8.60 0.00
C THR A 40 7.79 7.99 -0.07
N HIS A 41 8.29 7.70 -1.28
CA HIS A 41 9.70 7.36 -1.48
C HIS A 41 10.14 7.76 -2.88
N ASP A 42 11.10 8.68 -2.96
CA ASP A 42 11.59 9.23 -4.23
C ASP A 42 12.34 8.19 -5.09
N ARG A 43 12.95 7.18 -4.48
CA ARG A 43 13.83 6.20 -5.15
C ARG A 43 13.14 4.90 -5.55
N ARG A 44 11.86 4.73 -5.21
CA ARG A 44 11.10 3.49 -5.41
C ARG A 44 9.66 3.79 -5.78
N MET A 45 8.97 2.82 -6.35
CA MET A 45 7.54 2.93 -6.67
C MET A 45 6.84 1.64 -6.25
N GLU A 46 5.55 1.74 -5.95
CA GLU A 46 4.76 0.61 -5.51
C GLU A 46 3.54 0.35 -6.41
N VAL A 47 3.11 -0.90 -6.44
CA VAL A 47 1.85 -1.33 -7.07
C VAL A 47 1.07 -2.17 -6.07
N TYR A 48 -0.22 -1.86 -5.95
CA TYR A 48 -1.14 -2.51 -5.02
C TYR A 48 -2.21 -3.26 -5.81
N LEU A 49 -2.42 -4.54 -5.50
CA LEU A 49 -3.53 -5.37 -6.00
C LEU A 49 -4.45 -5.70 -4.83
N TYR A 50 -5.70 -5.23 -4.88
CA TYR A 50 -6.71 -5.49 -3.85
C TYR A 50 -7.55 -6.72 -4.21
N PHE A 51 -7.80 -7.63 -3.27
CA PHE A 51 -8.56 -8.86 -3.53
C PHE A 51 -9.15 -9.46 -2.22
N GLU A 52 -9.85 -10.59 -2.34
CA GLU A 52 -10.67 -11.18 -1.26
C GLU A 52 -11.73 -10.19 -0.72
N MET A 53 -12.28 -9.38 -1.61
CA MET A 53 -13.31 -8.40 -1.30
C MET A 53 -14.70 -8.95 -1.62
N LYS A 54 -15.71 -8.52 -0.87
CA LYS A 54 -17.11 -8.78 -1.23
C LYS A 54 -17.53 -7.89 -2.41
N ASP A 55 -18.46 -8.35 -3.23
CA ASP A 55 -18.98 -7.60 -4.39
C ASP A 55 -19.52 -6.21 -4.03
N ASP A 56 -20.12 -6.08 -2.84
CA ASP A 56 -20.68 -4.83 -2.31
C ASP A 56 -19.64 -3.94 -1.59
N SER A 57 -18.37 -4.36 -1.54
CA SER A 57 -17.30 -3.63 -0.88
C SER A 57 -16.37 -2.94 -1.88
N VAL A 58 -15.83 -1.82 -1.42
CA VAL A 58 -14.82 -1.02 -2.13
C VAL A 58 -13.68 -0.65 -1.18
N VAL A 59 -12.52 -0.35 -1.77
CA VAL A 59 -11.41 0.33 -1.11
C VAL A 59 -11.27 1.73 -1.73
N MET A 60 -11.24 2.75 -0.88
CA MET A 60 -10.78 4.08 -1.27
C MET A 60 -9.25 4.05 -1.22
N HIS A 61 -8.59 3.91 -2.36
CA HIS A 61 -7.14 4.02 -2.44
C HIS A 61 -6.74 5.48 -2.54
N TYR A 62 -6.05 5.99 -1.52
CA TYR A 62 -5.53 7.35 -1.45
C TYR A 62 -4.16 7.41 -2.10
N MET A 63 -4.02 8.37 -3.00
CA MET A 63 -2.83 8.64 -3.78
C MET A 63 -2.64 10.15 -3.95
N GLY A 64 -1.55 10.58 -4.59
CA GLY A 64 -1.20 11.97 -4.76
C GLY A 64 -0.09 12.43 -3.80
N GLU A 65 0.37 13.66 -3.98
CA GLU A 65 1.25 14.29 -2.99
C GLU A 65 0.51 14.43 -1.65
N PRO A 66 1.23 14.41 -0.51
CA PRO A 66 0.63 14.51 0.83
C PRO A 66 -0.35 15.68 1.01
N THR A 67 -0.11 16.81 0.34
CA THR A 67 -0.90 18.04 0.44
C THR A 67 -1.94 18.21 -0.66
N GLU A 68 -2.04 17.25 -1.59
CA GLU A 68 -3.02 17.26 -2.68
C GLU A 68 -3.52 15.84 -2.96
N THR A 69 -4.04 15.18 -1.92
CA THR A 69 -4.48 13.80 -2.09
C THR A 69 -5.67 13.69 -3.03
N ARG A 70 -5.75 12.55 -3.71
CA ARG A 70 -6.87 12.08 -4.52
C ARG A 70 -7.20 10.66 -4.09
N HIS A 71 -8.30 10.12 -4.60
CA HIS A 71 -8.64 8.73 -4.36
C HIS A 71 -9.16 8.05 -5.62
N ILE A 72 -8.95 6.74 -5.67
CA ILE A 72 -9.55 5.84 -6.65
C ILE A 72 -10.44 4.85 -5.88
N VAL A 73 -11.65 4.63 -6.37
CA VAL A 73 -12.55 3.59 -5.86
C VAL A 73 -12.13 2.28 -6.50
N MET A 74 -11.56 1.38 -5.69
CA MET A 74 -11.08 0.07 -6.12
C MET A 74 -12.09 -1.03 -5.77
N ARG A 75 -12.27 -1.98 -6.69
CA ARG A 75 -13.06 -3.21 -6.56
C ARG A 75 -12.15 -4.43 -6.40
N ASN A 76 -12.79 -5.58 -6.18
CA ASN A 76 -12.07 -6.86 -6.07
C ASN A 76 -11.22 -7.11 -7.33
N GLU A 77 -9.99 -7.55 -7.13
CA GLU A 77 -9.00 -7.91 -8.16
C GLU A 77 -8.55 -6.75 -9.06
N GLU A 78 -8.74 -5.50 -8.62
CA GLU A 78 -8.17 -4.33 -9.29
C GLU A 78 -6.82 -3.92 -8.70
N ALA A 79 -5.93 -3.45 -9.58
CA ALA A 79 -4.61 -2.96 -9.22
C ALA A 79 -4.46 -1.47 -9.47
N VAL A 80 -3.63 -0.81 -8.67
CA VAL A 80 -3.29 0.61 -8.78
C VAL A 80 -1.78 0.81 -8.67
N ILE A 81 -1.28 1.70 -9.52
CA ILE A 81 0.13 2.09 -9.59
C ILE A 81 0.32 3.35 -8.76
N SER A 82 1.29 3.34 -7.84
CA SER A 82 1.70 4.50 -7.07
C SER A 82 3.06 5.02 -7.58
N PRO A 83 3.11 6.18 -8.25
CA PRO A 83 4.38 6.81 -8.60
C PRO A 83 5.14 7.25 -7.34
N SER A 84 6.46 7.40 -7.43
CA SER A 84 7.37 7.66 -6.29
C SER A 84 6.98 8.85 -5.40
N TRP A 85 6.47 9.93 -6.01
CA TRP A 85 6.04 11.15 -5.31
C TRP A 85 4.67 11.02 -4.62
N SER A 86 3.95 9.93 -4.86
CA SER A 86 2.60 9.69 -4.36
C SER A 86 2.63 8.89 -3.06
N ILE A 87 1.71 9.21 -2.15
CA ILE A 87 1.36 8.28 -1.08
C ILE A 87 0.63 7.06 -1.66
N HIS A 88 0.58 5.98 -0.89
CA HIS A 88 -0.20 4.78 -1.21
C HIS A 88 -0.85 4.26 0.06
N SER A 89 -2.05 4.77 0.35
CA SER A 89 -2.87 4.32 1.48
C SER A 89 -4.24 3.87 1.00
N GLY A 90 -5.00 3.20 1.85
CA GLY A 90 -6.21 2.50 1.44
C GLY A 90 -7.13 2.26 2.62
N SER A 91 -8.39 2.70 2.48
CA SER A 91 -9.44 2.45 3.46
C SER A 91 -10.60 1.69 2.84
N GLY A 92 -10.87 0.50 3.35
CA GLY A 92 -11.96 -0.35 2.92
C GLY A 92 -13.29 -0.01 3.58
N THR A 93 -14.39 -0.32 2.89
CA THR A 93 -15.73 -0.41 3.52
C THR A 93 -15.88 -1.68 4.37
N ARG A 94 -15.04 -2.68 4.13
CA ARG A 94 -14.90 -3.93 4.90
C ARG A 94 -13.41 -4.31 4.95
N ALA A 95 -13.07 -5.35 5.71
CA ALA A 95 -11.73 -5.94 5.64
C ALA A 95 -11.48 -6.57 4.26
N TYR A 96 -10.23 -6.51 3.80
CA TYR A 96 -9.78 -7.00 2.51
C TYR A 96 -8.34 -7.52 2.62
N THR A 97 -7.86 -8.17 1.55
CA THR A 97 -6.47 -8.55 1.39
C THR A 97 -5.86 -7.76 0.24
N PHE A 98 -4.57 -7.46 0.31
CA PHE A 98 -3.86 -6.88 -0.82
C PHE A 98 -2.45 -7.43 -0.95
N ILE A 99 -1.95 -7.49 -2.18
CA ILE A 99 -0.54 -7.69 -2.50
C ILE A 99 0.06 -6.32 -2.80
N TRP A 100 1.26 -6.10 -2.29
CA TRP A 100 2.09 -4.96 -2.66
C TRP A 100 3.36 -5.49 -3.33
N GLY A 101 3.76 -4.80 -4.39
CA GLY A 101 5.05 -4.98 -5.05
C GLY A 101 5.75 -3.64 -5.16
N MET A 102 7.06 -3.63 -4.86
CA MET A 102 7.89 -2.45 -4.92
C MET A 102 9.15 -2.75 -5.74
N VAL A 103 9.55 -1.77 -6.55
CA VAL A 103 10.81 -1.77 -7.31
C VAL A 103 11.44 -0.38 -7.24
N GLY A 104 12.74 -0.27 -7.54
CA GLY A 104 13.43 1.01 -7.60
C GLY A 104 14.95 0.87 -7.53
N GLU A 105 15.62 1.96 -7.19
CA GLU A 105 17.09 2.04 -7.12
C GLU A 105 17.68 1.19 -5.99
N ASN A 106 16.93 1.03 -4.89
CA ASN A 106 17.34 0.25 -3.73
C ASN A 106 16.20 -0.63 -3.22
N GLN A 107 16.52 -1.52 -2.28
CA GLN A 107 15.56 -2.37 -1.56
C GLN A 107 15.54 -2.04 -0.05
N ASP A 108 16.00 -0.84 0.32
CA ASP A 108 16.02 -0.36 1.70
C ASP A 108 14.61 0.11 2.09
N PHE A 109 14.00 -0.57 3.05
CA PHE A 109 12.64 -0.26 3.49
C PHE A 109 12.57 0.97 4.38
N ASP A 110 13.66 1.34 5.04
CA ASP A 110 13.68 2.48 5.97
C ASP A 110 13.94 3.81 5.24
N ASP A 111 14.35 3.74 3.97
CA ASP A 111 14.57 4.88 3.08
C ASP A 111 13.24 5.47 2.57
N MET A 112 12.46 6.09 3.45
CA MET A 112 11.15 6.65 3.12
C MET A 112 10.88 7.97 3.84
N ASP A 113 10.00 8.78 3.27
CA ASP A 113 9.58 10.06 3.84
C ASP A 113 8.24 9.89 4.55
N ALA A 114 8.30 9.76 5.87
CA ALA A 114 7.10 9.63 6.69
C ALA A 114 6.28 10.93 6.67
N VAL A 115 4.98 10.81 6.38
CA VAL A 115 4.06 11.95 6.34
C VAL A 115 3.35 12.12 7.67
N LYS A 116 3.41 13.32 8.26
CA LYS A 116 2.65 13.58 9.51
C LYS A 116 1.17 13.69 9.20
N MET A 117 0.35 13.14 10.08
CA MET A 117 -1.11 13.23 9.99
C MET A 117 -1.64 14.66 9.90
N THR A 118 -0.94 15.62 10.51
CA THR A 118 -1.30 17.05 10.50
C THR A 118 -1.01 17.75 9.17
N GLU A 119 -0.27 17.11 8.26
CA GLU A 119 0.17 17.69 6.99
C GLU A 119 -0.71 17.21 5.82
N LEU A 120 -1.50 16.14 6.01
CA LEU A 120 -2.37 15.56 4.98
C LEU A 120 -3.54 16.48 4.60
N ARG A 121 -3.84 16.57 3.30
CA ARG A 121 -4.97 17.35 2.75
C ARG A 121 -5.73 16.61 1.67
#